data_AF-A0A349QRA0-F1
#
_entry.id   AF-A0A349QRA0-F1
#
_cell.length_a   1.000
_cell.length_b   1.000
_cell.length_c   1.000
_cell.angle_alpha   90.00
_cell.angle_beta   90.00
_cell.angle_gamma   90.00
#
_symmetry.space_group_name_H-M   'P 1'
#
loop_
_entity.id
_entity.type
_entity.pdbx_description
1 polymer ?
#
loop_
_entity_poly.entity_id
_entity_poly.type
_entity_poly.pdbx_seq_one_letter_code
_entity_poly.pdbx_strand_id
1 'polypeptide(L)'
;MTGIVIFLLLAGIVFMVGSFFITERLSPSELNKIAELSKDELGRIIDGALADAGSKVEESIDAQIAASSEKVERALEKETNEKIMAISEYSDTVMENMNKTHNEIMFLYNMLNDKHAELTGLATDLQKIAANVKSIQEGMAKKKVPEPAPVVKPEPVEEKVETKEQKIPAVKKEENPETEENHTGKILEMHKNGMPSVEIAKALGVGLGEVNLVLGLYKGDTDS
;
A
#
# COMPACT_ATOMS: atom_id res chain seq x y z
N MET A 1 55.19 -79.67 -27.27
CA MET A 1 55.64 -78.47 -26.53
C MET A 1 56.76 -77.74 -27.25
N THR A 2 58.02 -78.18 -27.19
CA THR A 2 59.21 -77.38 -27.57
C THR A 2 59.16 -76.70 -28.95
N GLY A 3 58.71 -77.40 -29.99
CA GLY A 3 58.60 -76.82 -31.35
C GLY A 3 57.63 -75.63 -31.45
N ILE A 4 56.55 -75.61 -30.66
CA ILE A 4 55.58 -74.50 -30.62
C ILE A 4 56.21 -73.26 -29.99
N VAL A 5 57.05 -73.45 -28.96
CA VAL A 5 57.79 -72.35 -28.30
C VAL A 5 58.78 -71.72 -29.27
N ILE A 6 59.50 -72.53 -30.04
CA ILE A 6 60.46 -72.05 -31.07
C ILE A 6 59.72 -71.30 -32.19
N PHE A 7 58.56 -71.80 -32.63
CA PHE A 7 57.73 -71.12 -33.63
C PHE A 7 57.20 -69.77 -33.12
N LEU A 8 56.69 -69.71 -31.89
CA LEU A 8 56.23 -68.46 -31.27
C LEU A 8 57.38 -67.45 -31.09
N LEU A 9 58.58 -67.90 -30.75
CA LEU A 9 59.75 -67.04 -30.60
C LEU A 9 60.18 -66.46 -31.97
N LEU A 10 60.21 -67.28 -33.02
CA LEU A 10 60.45 -66.80 -34.40
C LEU A 10 59.36 -65.82 -34.87
N ALA A 11 58.08 -66.12 -34.64
CA ALA A 11 56.99 -65.22 -34.96
C ALA A 11 57.09 -63.89 -34.21
N GLY A 12 57.50 -63.91 -32.93
CA GLY A 12 57.76 -62.71 -32.13
C GLY A 12 58.90 -61.86 -32.70
N ILE A 13 60.01 -62.48 -33.14
CA ILE A 13 61.11 -61.76 -33.81
C ILE A 13 60.64 -61.14 -35.14
N VAL A 14 59.86 -61.88 -35.94
CA VAL A 14 59.31 -61.36 -37.21
C VAL A 14 58.36 -60.19 -36.95
N PHE A 15 57.51 -60.24 -35.92
CA PHE A 15 56.69 -59.11 -35.51
C PHE A 15 57.52 -57.92 -35.03
N MET A 16 58.57 -58.15 -34.23
CA MET A 16 59.45 -57.08 -33.72
C MET A 16 60.17 -56.33 -34.85
N VAL A 17 60.71 -57.06 -35.84
CA VAL A 17 61.35 -56.47 -37.02
C VAL A 17 60.31 -55.82 -37.94
N GLY A 18 59.14 -56.44 -38.11
CA GLY A 18 58.01 -55.88 -38.88
C GLY A 18 57.51 -54.55 -38.31
N SER A 19 57.36 -54.45 -36.99
CA SER A 19 57.01 -53.20 -36.30
C SER A 19 58.06 -52.12 -36.53
N PHE A 20 59.36 -52.45 -36.50
CA PHE A 20 60.42 -51.48 -36.78
C PHE A 20 60.32 -50.94 -38.22
N PHE A 21 60.11 -51.83 -39.20
CA PHE A 21 59.94 -51.42 -40.60
C PHE A 21 58.65 -50.63 -40.85
N ILE A 22 57.58 -50.89 -40.08
CA ILE A 22 56.36 -50.06 -40.03
C ILE A 22 56.68 -48.67 -39.49
N THR A 23 57.39 -48.56 -38.37
CA THR A 23 57.74 -47.27 -37.74
C THR A 23 58.71 -46.45 -38.59
N GLU A 24 59.57 -47.10 -39.37
CA GLU A 24 60.51 -46.45 -40.30
C GLU A 24 59.87 -46.08 -41.66
N ARG A 25 58.68 -46.61 -41.97
CA ARG A 25 57.96 -46.33 -43.24
C ARG A 25 56.70 -45.49 -43.11
N LEU A 26 56.00 -45.50 -41.98
CA LEU A 26 54.90 -44.56 -41.73
C LEU A 26 55.48 -43.18 -41.44
N SER A 27 55.23 -42.23 -42.34
CA SER A 27 55.69 -40.86 -42.16
C SER A 27 54.97 -40.21 -40.97
N PRO A 28 55.63 -39.39 -40.13
CA PRO A 28 54.96 -38.62 -39.10
C PRO A 28 53.87 -37.68 -39.66
N SER A 29 53.88 -37.36 -40.95
CA SER A 29 52.78 -36.64 -41.62
C SER A 29 51.47 -37.45 -41.67
N GLU A 30 51.54 -38.78 -41.78
CA GLU A 30 50.36 -39.65 -41.85
C GLU A 30 49.77 -39.85 -40.45
N LEU A 31 50.62 -40.04 -39.44
CA LEU A 31 50.20 -40.10 -38.03
C LEU A 31 49.52 -38.80 -37.58
N ASN A 32 50.06 -37.63 -37.95
CA ASN A 32 49.41 -36.35 -37.67
C ASN A 32 48.06 -36.22 -38.39
N LYS A 33 47.96 -36.65 -39.65
CA LYS A 33 46.70 -36.57 -40.42
C LYS A 33 45.61 -37.53 -39.90
N ILE A 34 46.01 -38.69 -39.37
CA ILE A 34 45.11 -39.60 -38.65
C ILE A 34 44.65 -38.98 -37.32
N ALA A 35 45.54 -38.33 -36.58
CA ALA A 35 45.20 -37.62 -35.34
C ALA A 35 44.29 -36.40 -35.59
N GLU A 36 44.47 -35.69 -36.71
CA GLU A 36 43.63 -34.57 -37.15
C GLU A 36 42.22 -35.03 -37.51
N LEU A 37 42.07 -36.05 -38.36
CA LEU A 37 40.78 -36.68 -38.66
C LEU A 37 40.08 -37.21 -37.40
N SER A 38 40.82 -37.91 -36.53
CA SER A 38 40.30 -38.40 -35.25
C SER A 38 39.85 -37.27 -34.31
N LYS A 39 40.42 -36.06 -34.43
CA LYS A 39 40.05 -34.90 -33.62
C LYS A 39 38.78 -34.23 -34.14
N ASP A 40 38.60 -34.15 -35.45
CA ASP A 40 37.38 -33.63 -36.06
C ASP A 40 36.18 -34.57 -35.85
N GLU A 41 36.38 -35.89 -35.94
CA GLU A 41 35.35 -36.88 -35.59
C GLU A 41 34.99 -36.83 -34.10
N LEU A 42 35.98 -36.72 -33.22
CA LEU A 42 35.76 -36.56 -31.77
C LEU A 42 35.04 -35.23 -31.47
N GLY A 43 35.39 -34.14 -32.16
CA GLY A 43 34.69 -32.86 -32.10
C GLY A 43 33.21 -33.00 -32.46
N ARG A 44 32.90 -33.62 -33.61
CA ARG A 44 31.51 -33.90 -34.02
C ARG A 44 30.72 -34.74 -33.02
N ILE A 45 31.36 -35.68 -32.33
CA ILE A 45 30.74 -36.50 -31.28
C ILE A 45 30.47 -35.65 -30.02
N ILE A 46 31.42 -34.79 -29.63
CA ILE A 46 31.26 -33.86 -28.50
C ILE A 46 30.17 -32.83 -28.79
N ASP A 47 30.15 -32.21 -29.97
CA ASP A 47 29.13 -31.24 -30.37
C ASP A 47 27.73 -31.88 -30.39
N GLY A 48 27.61 -33.10 -30.91
CA GLY A 48 26.35 -33.86 -30.89
C GLY A 48 25.87 -34.18 -29.47
N ALA A 49 26.78 -34.63 -28.59
CA ALA A 49 26.46 -34.91 -27.18
C ALA A 49 26.15 -33.63 -26.39
N LEU A 50 26.79 -32.51 -26.73
CA LEU A 50 26.54 -31.20 -26.12
C LEU A 50 25.18 -30.63 -26.56
N ALA A 51 24.78 -30.82 -27.82
CA ALA A 51 23.46 -30.46 -28.32
C ALA A 51 22.33 -31.30 -27.68
N ASP A 52 22.53 -32.62 -27.55
CA ASP A 52 21.60 -33.53 -26.86
C ASP A 52 21.46 -33.16 -25.37
N ALA A 53 22.58 -32.90 -24.68
CA ALA A 53 22.59 -32.40 -23.31
C ALA A 53 21.91 -31.02 -23.19
N GLY A 54 22.12 -30.12 -24.16
CA GLY A 54 21.47 -28.81 -24.23
C GLY A 54 19.95 -28.93 -24.33
N SER A 55 19.45 -29.69 -25.31
CA SER A 55 18.02 -29.94 -25.49
C SER A 55 17.37 -30.57 -24.25
N LYS A 56 18.08 -31.46 -23.55
CA LYS A 56 17.60 -32.11 -22.34
C LYS A 56 17.60 -31.20 -21.11
N VAL A 57 18.53 -30.23 -21.06
CA VAL A 57 18.52 -29.17 -20.05
C VAL A 57 17.37 -28.19 -20.33
N GLU A 58 17.11 -27.85 -21.59
CA GLU A 58 16.01 -26.98 -22.01
C GLU A 58 14.63 -27.61 -21.69
N GLU A 59 14.41 -28.88 -22.07
CA GLU A 59 13.21 -29.66 -21.69
C GLU A 59 13.01 -29.72 -20.15
N SER A 60 14.10 -29.93 -19.40
CA SER A 60 14.04 -29.96 -17.94
C SER A 60 13.77 -28.59 -17.31
N ILE A 61 14.22 -27.50 -17.95
CA ILE A 61 13.94 -26.13 -17.52
C ILE A 61 12.47 -25.80 -17.78
N ASP A 62 11.93 -26.10 -18.96
CA ASP A 62 10.52 -25.85 -19.28
C ASP A 62 9.58 -26.64 -18.36
N ALA A 63 9.87 -27.91 -18.09
CA ALA A 63 9.11 -28.72 -17.13
C ALA A 63 9.17 -28.14 -15.71
N GLN A 64 10.35 -27.65 -15.28
CA GLN A 64 10.54 -27.01 -13.98
C GLN A 64 9.82 -25.65 -13.89
N ILE A 65 9.81 -24.87 -14.98
CA ILE A 65 9.08 -23.61 -15.10
C ILE A 65 7.58 -23.86 -14.96
N ALA A 66 7.02 -24.80 -15.75
CA ALA A 66 5.60 -25.13 -15.69
C ALA A 66 5.15 -25.57 -14.29
N ALA A 67 5.88 -26.50 -13.66
CA ALA A 67 5.61 -26.96 -12.30
C ALA A 67 5.79 -25.85 -11.25
N SER A 68 6.73 -24.92 -11.46
CA SER A 68 6.89 -23.75 -10.58
C SER A 68 5.75 -22.75 -10.74
N SER A 69 5.25 -22.54 -11.97
CA SER A 69 4.13 -21.64 -12.27
C SER A 69 2.84 -22.15 -11.64
N GLU A 70 2.50 -23.43 -11.82
CA GLU A 70 1.34 -24.08 -11.19
C GLU A 70 1.40 -23.98 -9.64
N LYS A 71 2.60 -24.09 -9.06
CA LYS A 71 2.81 -23.94 -7.62
C LYS A 71 2.68 -22.49 -7.13
N VAL A 72 3.17 -21.53 -7.90
CA VAL A 72 3.03 -20.09 -7.62
C VAL A 72 1.58 -19.65 -7.75
N GLU A 73 0.88 -20.09 -8.80
CA GLU A 73 -0.53 -19.82 -9.05
C GLU A 73 -1.40 -20.31 -7.88
N ARG A 74 -1.27 -21.59 -7.47
CA ARG A 74 -1.97 -22.12 -6.27
C ARG A 74 -1.62 -21.40 -4.97
N ALA A 75 -0.38 -20.93 -4.81
CA ALA A 75 0.02 -20.16 -3.64
C ALA A 75 -0.62 -18.77 -3.64
N LEU A 76 -0.69 -18.11 -4.80
CA LEU A 76 -1.35 -16.82 -5.00
C LEU A 76 -2.87 -16.92 -4.88
N GLU A 77 -3.51 -17.98 -5.39
CA GLU A 77 -4.94 -18.26 -5.17
C GLU A 77 -5.24 -18.35 -3.66
N LYS A 78 -4.45 -19.15 -2.92
CA LYS A 78 -4.60 -19.32 -1.48
C LYS A 78 -4.39 -18.00 -0.72
N GLU A 79 -3.30 -17.28 -0.98
CA GLU A 79 -3.05 -15.99 -0.32
C GLU A 79 -4.14 -14.98 -0.68
N THR A 80 -4.55 -14.89 -1.95
CA THR A 80 -5.60 -13.96 -2.40
C THR A 80 -6.92 -14.24 -1.71
N ASN A 81 -7.30 -15.51 -1.54
CA ASN A 81 -8.49 -15.91 -0.79
C ASN A 81 -8.38 -15.50 0.70
N GLU A 82 -7.22 -15.68 1.32
CA GLU A 82 -6.95 -15.23 2.70
C GLU A 82 -6.97 -13.69 2.84
N LYS A 83 -6.47 -12.94 1.84
CA LYS A 83 -6.61 -11.47 1.81
C LYS A 83 -8.05 -11.03 1.63
N ILE A 84 -8.82 -11.67 0.75
CA ILE A 84 -10.24 -11.35 0.52
C ILE A 84 -11.04 -11.58 1.81
N MET A 85 -10.76 -12.66 2.54
CA MET A 85 -11.36 -12.94 3.85
C MET A 85 -11.05 -11.82 4.86
N ALA A 86 -9.78 -11.46 5.03
CA ALA A 86 -9.36 -10.39 5.95
C ALA A 86 -9.89 -9.00 5.54
N ILE A 87 -10.03 -8.72 4.24
CA ILE A 87 -10.64 -7.50 3.71
C ILE A 87 -12.16 -7.49 3.98
N SER A 88 -12.84 -8.63 3.91
CA SER A 88 -14.25 -8.75 4.30
C SER A 88 -14.42 -8.47 5.79
N GLU A 89 -13.68 -9.16 6.66
CA GLU A 89 -13.74 -8.97 8.12
C GLU A 89 -13.45 -7.51 8.52
N TYR A 90 -12.49 -6.86 7.86
CA TYR A 90 -12.23 -5.43 8.04
C TYR A 90 -13.37 -4.55 7.51
N SER A 91 -13.93 -4.86 6.34
CA SER A 91 -15.08 -4.14 5.77
C SER A 91 -16.32 -4.24 6.66
N ASP A 92 -16.61 -5.42 7.19
CA ASP A 92 -17.70 -5.67 8.13
C ASP A 92 -17.48 -4.89 9.44
N THR A 93 -16.24 -4.89 9.96
CA THR A 93 -15.84 -4.08 11.12
C THR A 93 -15.99 -2.57 10.86
N VAL A 94 -15.67 -2.08 9.66
CA VAL A 94 -15.88 -0.68 9.27
C VAL A 94 -17.37 -0.36 9.16
N MET A 95 -18.19 -1.24 8.57
CA MET A 95 -19.64 -1.05 8.45
C MET A 95 -20.34 -1.07 9.82
N GLU A 96 -19.95 -1.96 10.74
CA GLU A 96 -20.40 -1.98 12.13
C GLU A 96 -20.10 -0.64 12.82
N ASN A 97 -18.88 -0.13 12.69
CA ASN A 97 -18.49 1.17 13.24
C ASN A 97 -19.24 2.34 12.58
N MET A 98 -19.42 2.35 11.25
CA MET A 98 -20.21 3.38 10.56
C MET A 98 -21.69 3.36 10.99
N ASN A 99 -22.28 2.17 11.18
CA ASN A 99 -23.63 2.01 11.73
C ASN A 99 -23.70 2.53 13.17
N LYS A 100 -22.75 2.19 14.03
CA LYS A 100 -22.65 2.73 15.40
C LYS A 100 -22.59 4.26 15.39
N THR A 101 -21.67 4.85 14.63
CA THR A 101 -21.53 6.31 14.50
C THR A 101 -22.80 6.96 13.93
N HIS A 102 -23.48 6.34 12.97
CA HIS A 102 -24.76 6.84 12.45
C HIS A 102 -25.85 6.87 13.52
N ASN A 103 -25.97 5.80 14.33
CA ASN A 103 -26.93 5.74 15.43
C ASN A 103 -26.60 6.77 16.53
N GLU A 104 -25.32 7.01 16.81
CA GLU A 104 -24.88 8.03 17.77
C GLU A 104 -25.16 9.46 17.26
N ILE A 105 -24.94 9.74 15.97
CA ILE A 105 -25.33 11.01 15.33
C ILE A 105 -26.85 11.22 15.39
N MET A 106 -27.65 10.17 15.12
CA MET A 106 -29.11 10.23 15.23
C MET A 106 -29.58 10.45 16.68
N PHE A 107 -28.92 9.83 17.66
CA PHE A 107 -29.19 10.08 19.08
C PHE A 107 -28.89 11.53 19.47
N LEU A 108 -27.74 12.07 19.07
CA LEU A 108 -27.37 13.47 19.31
C LEU A 108 -28.33 14.46 18.62
N TYR A 109 -28.77 14.14 17.39
CA TYR A 109 -29.78 14.94 16.67
C TYR A 109 -31.12 14.96 17.41
N ASN A 110 -31.61 13.80 17.86
CA ASN A 110 -32.85 13.70 18.64
C ASN A 110 -32.73 14.47 19.96
N MET A 111 -31.66 14.26 20.74
CA MET A 111 -31.44 14.97 22.01
C MET A 111 -31.32 16.49 21.82
N LEU A 112 -30.70 16.96 20.72
CA LEU A 112 -30.65 18.39 20.38
C LEU A 112 -32.05 18.94 20.06
N ASN A 113 -32.86 18.19 19.31
CA ASN A 113 -34.22 18.56 18.93
C ASN A 113 -35.17 18.57 20.15
N ASP A 114 -35.07 17.58 21.03
CA ASP A 114 -35.79 17.53 22.31
C ASP A 114 -35.41 18.73 23.19
N LYS A 115 -34.11 19.03 23.32
CA LYS A 115 -33.63 20.20 24.06
C LYS A 115 -34.08 21.54 23.43
N HIS A 116 -34.25 21.58 22.11
CA HIS A 116 -34.84 22.74 21.41
C HIS A 116 -36.35 22.87 21.74
N ALA A 117 -37.09 21.76 21.79
CA ALA A 117 -38.48 21.74 22.22
C ALA A 117 -38.64 22.17 23.69
N GLU A 118 -37.80 21.68 24.61
CA GLU A 118 -37.77 22.11 26.01
C GLU A 118 -37.47 23.61 26.15
N LEU A 119 -36.45 24.13 25.46
CA LEU A 119 -36.14 25.57 25.47
C LEU A 119 -37.28 26.42 24.91
N THR A 120 -37.98 25.94 23.89
CA THR A 120 -39.16 26.62 23.31
C THR A 120 -40.35 26.60 24.28
N GLY A 121 -40.57 25.48 24.98
CA GLY A 121 -41.55 25.36 26.06
C GLY A 121 -41.26 26.33 27.21
N LEU A 122 -40.03 26.31 27.73
CA LEU A 122 -39.58 27.20 28.79
C LEU A 122 -39.69 28.69 28.40
N ALA A 123 -39.37 29.04 27.15
CA ALA A 123 -39.53 30.40 26.64
C ALA A 123 -41.01 30.84 26.60
N THR A 124 -41.92 29.97 26.15
CA THR A 124 -43.36 30.29 26.15
C THR A 124 -43.96 30.31 27.56
N ASP A 125 -43.50 29.47 28.50
CA ASP A 125 -43.92 29.54 29.90
C ASP A 125 -43.38 30.78 30.61
N LEU A 126 -42.14 31.20 30.34
CA LEU A 126 -41.59 32.47 30.83
C LEU A 126 -42.39 33.67 30.29
N GLN A 127 -42.84 33.64 29.03
CA GLN A 127 -43.75 34.65 28.47
C GLN A 127 -45.12 34.65 29.19
N LYS A 128 -45.72 33.49 29.47
CA LYS A 128 -46.97 33.38 30.24
C LYS A 128 -46.80 33.94 31.65
N ILE A 129 -45.69 33.62 32.32
CA ILE A 129 -45.36 34.13 33.66
C ILE A 129 -45.20 35.66 33.63
N ALA A 130 -44.45 36.21 32.68
CA ALA A 130 -44.28 37.65 32.54
C ALA A 130 -45.61 38.38 32.27
N ALA A 131 -46.48 37.81 31.41
CA ALA A 131 -47.82 38.34 31.16
C ALA A 131 -48.72 38.29 32.40
N ASN A 132 -48.66 37.21 33.19
CA ASN A 132 -49.41 37.08 34.44
C ASN A 132 -48.89 38.01 35.55
N VAL A 133 -47.58 38.19 35.70
CA VAL A 133 -47.01 39.17 36.63
C VAL A 133 -47.43 40.59 36.26
N LYS A 134 -47.42 40.92 34.96
CA LYS A 134 -47.89 42.22 34.46
C LYS A 134 -49.39 42.42 34.70
N SER A 135 -50.25 41.44 34.42
CA SER A 135 -51.70 41.57 34.64
C SER A 135 -52.06 41.61 36.13
N ILE A 136 -51.28 40.97 37.01
CA ILE A 136 -51.40 41.12 38.47
C ILE A 136 -50.99 42.53 38.91
N GLN A 137 -49.89 43.09 38.40
CA GLN A 137 -49.51 44.49 38.67
C GLN A 137 -50.58 45.48 38.18
N GLU A 138 -51.10 45.32 36.97
CA GLU A 138 -52.19 46.15 36.41
C GLU A 138 -53.51 45.97 37.20
N GLY A 139 -53.76 44.78 37.74
CA GLY A 139 -54.88 44.52 38.65
C GLY A 139 -54.73 45.24 40.00
N MET A 140 -53.54 45.22 40.59
CA MET A 140 -53.22 45.95 41.83
C MET A 140 -53.22 47.47 41.63
N ALA A 141 -52.78 47.95 40.46
CA ALA A 141 -52.73 49.37 40.11
C ALA A 141 -54.10 50.05 39.98
N LYS A 142 -55.22 49.30 39.92
CA LYS A 142 -56.57 49.87 39.84
C LYS A 142 -57.07 50.53 41.14
N LYS A 143 -56.26 50.57 42.20
CA LYS A 143 -56.51 51.36 43.41
C LYS A 143 -55.78 52.72 43.32
N LYS A 144 -56.47 53.73 42.73
CA LYS A 144 -56.11 55.17 42.56
C LYS A 144 -55.08 55.72 43.58
N VAL A 145 -54.20 56.69 43.26
CA VAL A 145 -54.36 57.91 42.41
C VAL A 145 -53.00 58.33 41.73
N PRO A 146 -52.90 59.49 41.04
CA PRO A 146 -52.94 59.68 39.58
C PRO A 146 -51.58 59.74 38.83
N GLU A 147 -51.67 60.00 37.52
CA GLU A 147 -50.62 60.33 36.55
C GLU A 147 -49.91 61.70 36.82
N PRO A 148 -48.75 62.00 36.18
CA PRO A 148 -48.79 62.57 34.82
C PRO A 148 -47.67 62.14 33.83
N ALA A 149 -48.04 61.92 32.56
CA ALA A 149 -47.18 62.14 31.38
C ALA A 149 -47.39 63.61 30.85
N PRO A 150 -46.60 64.15 29.88
CA PRO A 150 -46.31 63.61 28.53
C PRO A 150 -44.81 63.31 28.28
N VAL A 151 -44.38 62.32 27.46
CA VAL A 151 -44.36 62.24 25.96
C VAL A 151 -43.37 63.28 25.35
N VAL A 152 -42.37 62.89 24.53
CA VAL A 152 -42.44 62.72 23.06
C VAL A 152 -41.36 61.74 22.50
N LYS A 153 -41.76 60.96 21.46
CA LYS A 153 -40.99 60.06 20.55
C LYS A 153 -40.67 60.80 19.22
N PRO A 154 -39.64 60.45 18.40
CA PRO A 154 -39.57 59.25 17.51
C PRO A 154 -38.18 58.53 17.53
N GLU A 155 -37.95 57.28 17.08
CA GLU A 155 -38.24 56.54 15.82
C GLU A 155 -37.45 57.03 14.58
N PRO A 156 -37.22 56.21 13.51
CA PRO A 156 -37.40 54.75 13.34
C PRO A 156 -36.20 53.93 13.92
N VAL A 157 -35.50 52.92 13.35
CA VAL A 157 -35.42 52.23 12.02
C VAL A 157 -34.96 50.76 12.22
N GLU A 158 -35.03 49.93 11.17
CA GLU A 158 -34.57 48.53 11.09
C GLU A 158 -33.13 48.41 10.53
N GLU A 159 -32.41 47.30 10.81
CA GLU A 159 -31.57 46.68 9.76
C GLU A 159 -31.63 45.13 9.82
N LYS A 160 -31.67 44.57 8.62
CA LYS A 160 -31.92 43.18 8.24
C LYS A 160 -30.61 42.40 8.17
N VAL A 161 -30.54 41.20 8.75
CA VAL A 161 -29.48 40.23 8.41
C VAL A 161 -30.11 38.92 7.96
N GLU A 162 -30.11 38.71 6.65
CA GLU A 162 -30.48 37.43 6.03
C GLU A 162 -29.40 36.37 6.24
N THR A 163 -29.85 35.13 6.13
CA THR A 163 -29.10 33.92 5.76
C THR A 163 -27.62 34.14 5.39
N LYS A 164 -26.72 33.63 6.24
CA LYS A 164 -25.43 33.12 5.77
C LYS A 164 -25.39 31.61 6.00
N GLU A 165 -25.27 30.87 4.92
CA GLU A 165 -24.92 29.45 4.96
C GLU A 165 -23.53 29.31 5.61
N GLN A 166 -23.48 28.92 6.88
CA GLN A 166 -22.26 28.36 7.43
C GLN A 166 -22.17 26.89 7.03
N LYS A 167 -21.45 26.63 5.93
CA LYS A 167 -20.98 25.30 5.58
C LYS A 167 -20.20 24.75 6.76
N ILE A 168 -20.75 23.76 7.47
CA ILE A 168 -19.98 23.00 8.45
C ILE A 168 -18.93 22.21 7.64
N PRO A 169 -17.62 22.37 7.90
CA PRO A 169 -16.58 21.66 7.17
C PRO A 169 -16.62 20.16 7.47
N ALA A 170 -15.92 19.38 6.63
CA ALA A 170 -15.91 17.93 6.74
C ALA A 170 -15.53 17.44 8.15
N VAL A 171 -16.23 16.40 8.61
CA VAL A 171 -15.98 15.75 9.90
C VAL A 171 -14.54 15.27 9.95
N LYS A 172 -13.78 15.73 10.96
CA LYS A 172 -12.49 15.14 11.31
C LYS A 172 -12.74 13.70 11.76
N LYS A 173 -12.05 12.76 11.12
CA LYS A 173 -11.88 11.41 11.64
C LYS A 173 -10.90 11.50 12.83
N GLU A 174 -11.26 10.91 13.97
CA GLU A 174 -10.34 10.85 15.12
C GLU A 174 -9.31 9.75 14.88
N GLU A 175 -8.10 10.15 14.50
CA GLU A 175 -6.89 9.33 14.66
C GLU A 175 -6.14 9.73 15.94
N ASN A 176 -5.20 8.88 16.36
CA ASN A 176 -4.77 8.73 17.75
C ASN A 176 -4.03 9.99 18.28
N PRO A 177 -4.50 10.67 19.35
CA PRO A 177 -4.25 12.11 19.57
C PRO A 177 -2.88 12.49 20.16
N GLU A 178 -1.87 11.60 20.19
CA GLU A 178 -0.61 11.85 20.93
C GLU A 178 0.67 11.98 20.06
N THR A 179 0.61 11.88 18.72
CA THR A 179 1.84 11.91 17.87
C THR A 179 1.86 12.85 16.65
N GLU A 180 0.73 13.30 16.10
CA GLU A 180 0.71 13.97 14.77
C GLU A 180 1.47 15.32 14.69
N GLU A 181 1.35 16.19 15.71
CA GLU A 181 2.04 17.49 15.72
C GLU A 181 3.58 17.31 15.67
N ASN A 182 4.09 16.30 16.37
CA ASN A 182 5.51 15.96 16.41
C ASN A 182 6.05 15.45 15.06
N HIS A 183 5.20 14.83 14.23
CA HIS A 183 5.59 14.35 12.90
C HIS A 183 5.56 15.48 11.88
N THR A 184 4.49 16.29 11.91
CA THR A 184 4.31 17.46 11.03
C THR A 184 5.49 18.43 11.13
N GLY A 185 5.92 18.76 12.35
CA GLY A 185 7.09 19.63 12.56
C GLY A 185 8.40 19.06 12.02
N LYS A 186 8.66 17.76 12.25
CA LYS A 186 9.89 17.08 11.79
C LYS A 186 9.95 16.92 10.27
N ILE A 187 8.82 16.69 9.61
CA ILE A 187 8.72 16.65 8.14
C ILE A 187 9.23 17.97 7.54
N LEU A 188 8.76 19.10 8.09
CA LEU A 188 9.15 20.44 7.64
C LEU A 188 10.62 20.76 7.94
N GLU A 189 11.14 20.32 9.09
CA GLU A 189 12.55 20.49 9.44
C GLU A 189 13.49 19.68 8.54
N MET A 190 13.22 18.38 8.34
CA MET A 190 14.03 17.53 7.47
C MET A 190 14.02 18.00 6.01
N HIS A 191 12.88 18.48 5.51
CA HIS A 191 12.80 19.06 4.17
C HIS A 191 13.54 20.41 4.06
N LYS A 192 13.50 21.27 5.08
CA LYS A 192 14.32 22.49 5.13
C LYS A 192 15.82 22.18 5.16
N ASN A 193 16.21 21.04 5.74
CA ASN A 193 17.57 20.51 5.69
C ASN A 193 17.93 19.82 4.36
N GLY A 194 17.06 19.86 3.35
CA GLY A 194 17.31 19.36 1.99
C GLY A 194 17.07 17.86 1.78
N MET A 195 16.48 17.15 2.76
CA MET A 195 16.19 15.72 2.64
C MET A 195 15.00 15.47 1.67
N PRO A 196 15.07 14.48 0.76
CA PRO A 196 13.97 14.18 -0.15
C PRO A 196 12.80 13.48 0.57
N SER A 197 11.55 13.71 0.13
CA SER A 197 10.33 13.19 0.77
C SER A 197 10.34 11.68 1.07
N VAL A 198 11.03 10.89 0.23
CA VAL A 198 11.15 9.43 0.38
C VAL A 198 12.01 9.04 1.59
N GLU A 199 13.06 9.81 1.88
CA GLU A 199 13.91 9.59 3.05
C GLU A 199 13.23 10.09 4.32
N ILE A 200 12.51 11.23 4.26
CA ILE A 200 11.69 11.74 5.37
C ILE A 200 10.64 10.71 5.80
N ALA A 201 9.91 10.14 4.83
CA ALA A 201 8.93 9.08 5.07
C ALA A 201 9.57 7.88 5.80
N LYS A 202 10.73 7.43 5.31
CA LYS A 202 11.47 6.30 5.89
C LYS A 202 12.08 6.60 7.26
N ALA A 203 12.51 7.84 7.52
CA ALA A 203 13.14 8.26 8.77
C ALA A 203 12.13 8.49 9.90
N LEU A 204 10.90 8.91 9.58
CA LEU A 204 9.83 9.18 10.56
C LEU A 204 8.78 8.05 10.63
N GLY A 205 8.82 7.06 9.73
CA GLY A 205 7.87 5.94 9.70
C GLY A 205 6.49 6.31 9.13
N VAL A 206 6.38 7.48 8.50
CA VAL A 206 5.15 8.10 7.99
C VAL A 206 4.92 7.80 6.51
N GLY A 207 3.69 7.97 6.03
CA GLY A 207 3.34 7.67 4.64
C GLY A 207 3.99 8.65 3.64
N LEU A 208 4.45 8.18 2.47
CA LEU A 208 4.95 9.10 1.42
C LEU A 208 3.88 10.12 0.97
N GLY A 209 2.60 9.72 0.99
CA GLY A 209 1.47 10.62 0.75
C GLY A 209 1.26 11.66 1.86
N GLU A 210 1.51 11.29 3.11
CA GLU A 210 1.43 12.15 4.30
C GLU A 210 2.52 13.23 4.26
N VAL A 211 3.78 12.83 3.97
CA VAL A 211 4.91 13.77 3.76
C VAL A 211 4.59 14.75 2.63
N ASN A 212 4.12 14.26 1.48
CA ASN A 212 3.80 15.13 0.35
C ASN A 212 2.56 16.02 0.61
N LEU A 213 1.61 15.59 1.46
CA LEU A 213 0.48 16.41 1.88
C LEU A 213 0.94 17.55 2.80
N VAL A 214 1.74 17.26 3.83
CA VAL A 214 2.32 18.28 4.72
C VAL A 214 3.16 19.28 3.92
N LEU A 215 4.05 18.81 3.05
CA LEU A 215 4.85 19.67 2.19
C LEU A 215 4.01 20.46 1.17
N GLY A 216 2.91 19.90 0.68
CA GLY A 216 1.98 20.59 -0.23
C GLY A 216 1.22 21.73 0.44
N LEU A 217 0.75 21.52 1.67
CA LEU A 217 0.05 22.53 2.47
C LEU A 217 0.98 23.70 2.83
N TYR A 218 2.08 23.42 3.54
CA TYR A 218 2.98 24.46 4.04
C TYR A 218 3.78 25.19 2.95
N LYS A 219 3.82 24.67 1.72
CA LYS A 219 4.39 25.37 0.56
C LYS A 219 3.44 26.42 -0.03
N GLY A 220 2.14 26.30 0.21
CA GLY A 220 1.17 27.35 -0.11
C GLY A 220 1.34 28.57 0.80
N ASP A 221 1.60 28.35 2.09
CA ASP A 221 1.74 29.41 3.10
C ASP A 221 3.06 30.20 3.03
N THR A 222 4.02 29.80 2.19
CA THR A 222 5.33 30.49 2.06
C THR A 222 5.43 31.51 0.92
N ASP A 223 4.45 31.56 0.02
CA ASP A 223 4.44 32.44 -1.18
C ASP A 223 3.28 33.45 -1.14
N SER A 224 3.02 34.09 0.01
CA SER A 224 2.02 35.18 0.19
C SER A 224 2.38 36.17 1.30
#